data_AF-A0AAU9V1Q6-F1
#
_entry.id   AF-A0AAU9V1Q6-F1
#
_cell.length_a   1.000
_cell.length_b   1.000
_cell.length_c   1.000
_cell.angle_alpha   90.00
_cell.angle_beta   90.00
_cell.angle_gamma   90.00
#
_symmetry.space_group_name_H-M   'P 1'
#
loop_
_entity.id
_entity.type
_entity.pdbx_description
1 polymer ?
#
loop_
_entity_poly.entity_id
_entity_poly.type
_entity_poly.pdbx_seq_one_letter_code
_entity_poly.pdbx_strand_id
1 'polypeptide(L)'
;MDKKTSLNEILSIYKRWVISNPGLVTDVETVATWSSYFVAGKINKSPIISELVYSLSKILSLFNDRIIRDAYGDETQQYSLREQIKTWLTVIHYCEVFVELVVKNRWGDKGKWTVATLIQLFKCSSAFVLLYRYKEIPIQHPPIPALQRKKITEGKDADADSNAFFTLKRSGRVVRRVDGAPPIALRDWQPLKIKDEMISSNIEEKNLLQAELIHILKPIVHLASMRIFGSKSWKQWLIALGLDVASFRLYSRHMDNLSYDQRLEISRRKLGLVLYLLRSPMYNGYSKNMLESVLTSTSNNIPMMSFICGPIIQYLSHWQDIYFYMWAS
;
A
#
# COMPACT_ATOMS: atom_id res chain seq x y z
N MET A 1 -39.12 -27.87 -6.58
CA MET A 1 -38.30 -28.61 -5.60
C MET A 1 -36.91 -28.00 -5.64
N ASP A 2 -36.70 -27.01 -4.77
CA ASP A 2 -35.49 -26.19 -4.75
C ASP A 2 -34.31 -27.03 -4.30
N LYS A 3 -33.47 -27.39 -5.27
CA LYS A 3 -32.16 -27.99 -5.00
C LYS A 3 -31.41 -26.94 -4.18
N LYS A 4 -31.22 -27.17 -2.88
CA LYS A 4 -30.31 -26.40 -2.02
C LYS A 4 -28.93 -26.48 -2.67
N THR A 5 -28.60 -25.53 -3.53
CA THR A 5 -27.27 -25.35 -4.08
C THR A 5 -26.33 -25.24 -2.90
N SER A 6 -25.38 -26.16 -2.82
CA SER A 6 -24.42 -26.16 -1.72
C SER A 6 -23.54 -24.93 -1.84
N LEU A 7 -23.15 -24.33 -0.70
CA LEU A 7 -22.26 -23.15 -0.70
C LEU A 7 -20.95 -23.42 -1.46
N ASN A 8 -20.50 -24.67 -1.44
CA ASN A 8 -19.32 -25.12 -2.17
C ASN A 8 -19.51 -25.08 -3.69
N GLU A 9 -20.70 -25.42 -4.20
CA GLU A 9 -21.00 -25.30 -5.64
C GLU A 9 -20.99 -23.85 -6.08
N ILE A 10 -21.62 -22.95 -5.31
CA ILE A 10 -21.64 -21.51 -5.61
C ILE A 10 -20.21 -20.94 -5.65
N LEU A 11 -19.37 -21.31 -4.67
CA LEU A 11 -17.98 -20.90 -4.62
C LEU A 11 -17.20 -21.43 -5.84
N SER A 12 -17.44 -22.68 -6.25
CA SER A 12 -16.78 -23.26 -7.42
C SER A 12 -17.14 -22.55 -8.72
N ILE A 13 -18.42 -22.15 -8.88
CA ILE A 13 -18.91 -21.37 -10.03
C ILE A 13 -18.26 -20.00 -10.03
N TYR A 14 -18.23 -19.34 -8.87
CA TYR A 14 -17.57 -18.05 -8.69
C TYR A 14 -16.08 -18.12 -9.04
N LYS A 15 -15.36 -19.13 -8.55
CA LYS A 15 -13.93 -19.34 -8.84
C LYS A 15 -13.68 -19.45 -10.35
N ARG A 16 -14.50 -20.22 -11.08
CA ARG A 16 -14.41 -20.33 -12.54
C ARG A 16 -14.70 -19.01 -13.25
N TRP A 17 -15.68 -18.26 -12.76
CA TRP A 17 -16.03 -16.95 -13.32
C TRP A 17 -14.88 -15.94 -13.14
N VAL A 18 -14.26 -15.89 -11.96
CA VAL A 18 -13.12 -15.02 -11.66
C VAL A 18 -11.92 -15.35 -12.55
N ILE A 19 -11.62 -16.64 -12.72
CA ILE A 19 -10.50 -17.10 -13.57
C ILE A 19 -10.76 -16.75 -15.04
N SER A 20 -11.98 -16.94 -15.53
CA SER A 20 -12.31 -16.68 -16.94
C SER A 20 -12.35 -15.20 -17.31
N ASN A 21 -12.61 -14.30 -16.36
CA ASN A 21 -12.81 -12.87 -16.63
C ASN A 21 -12.02 -11.94 -15.68
N PRO A 22 -10.68 -11.99 -15.67
CA PRO A 22 -9.88 -11.23 -14.71
C PRO A 22 -10.07 -9.70 -14.82
N GLY A 23 -10.33 -9.18 -16.03
CA GLY A 23 -10.59 -7.76 -16.28
C GLY A 23 -11.92 -7.28 -15.71
N LEU A 24 -13.02 -8.02 -15.95
CA LEU A 24 -14.35 -7.66 -15.42
C LEU A 24 -14.36 -7.68 -13.89
N VAL A 25 -13.62 -8.60 -13.27
CA VAL A 25 -13.49 -8.66 -11.81
C VAL A 25 -12.85 -7.37 -11.28
N THR A 26 -11.84 -6.83 -11.97
CA THR A 26 -11.23 -5.53 -11.59
C THR A 26 -12.24 -4.39 -11.69
N ASP A 27 -13.03 -4.35 -12.76
CA ASP A 27 -14.06 -3.31 -12.92
C ASP A 27 -15.10 -3.39 -11.81
N VAL A 28 -15.60 -4.60 -11.48
CA VAL A 28 -16.53 -4.82 -10.37
C VAL A 28 -15.93 -4.39 -9.03
N GLU A 29 -14.66 -4.69 -8.78
CA GLU A 29 -13.95 -4.27 -7.56
C GLU A 29 -13.82 -2.75 -7.46
N THR A 30 -13.54 -2.07 -8.58
CA THR A 30 -13.45 -0.61 -8.60
C THR A 30 -14.81 0.02 -8.31
N VAL A 31 -15.89 -0.47 -8.93
CA VAL A 31 -17.26 -0.02 -8.68
C VAL A 31 -17.66 -0.26 -7.23
N ALA A 32 -17.35 -1.45 -6.69
CA ALA A 32 -17.60 -1.77 -5.29
C ALA A 32 -16.83 -0.83 -4.34
N THR A 33 -15.56 -0.54 -4.64
CA THR A 33 -14.78 0.43 -3.86
C THR A 33 -15.42 1.82 -3.92
N TRP A 34 -15.83 2.29 -5.11
CA TRP A 34 -16.42 3.62 -5.29
C TRP A 34 -17.79 3.73 -4.62
N SER A 35 -18.54 2.64 -4.55
CA SER A 35 -19.82 2.59 -3.85
C SER A 35 -19.68 2.97 -2.37
N SER A 36 -18.56 2.64 -1.72
CA SER A 36 -18.30 3.01 -0.32
C SER A 36 -18.27 4.54 -0.11
N TYR A 37 -17.70 5.28 -1.07
CA TYR A 37 -17.64 6.74 -1.04
C TYR A 37 -19.01 7.37 -1.32
N PHE A 38 -19.81 6.78 -2.21
CA PHE A 38 -21.19 7.23 -2.44
C PHE A 38 -22.08 7.00 -1.20
N VAL A 39 -21.89 5.88 -0.50
CA VAL A 39 -22.60 5.58 0.75
C VAL A 39 -22.26 6.61 1.83
N ALA A 40 -20.99 7.01 1.94
CA ALA A 40 -20.54 8.07 2.86
C ALA A 40 -21.20 9.44 2.56
N GLY A 41 -21.43 9.75 1.28
CA GLY A 41 -21.96 11.03 0.85
C GLY A 41 -23.49 11.18 0.99
N LYS A 42 -24.26 10.13 0.67
CA LYS A 42 -25.70 10.25 0.41
C LYS A 42 -26.62 9.50 1.38
N ILE A 43 -26.22 8.35 1.91
CA ILE A 43 -27.18 7.39 2.50
C ILE A 43 -27.03 7.25 4.03
N ASN A 44 -25.90 7.63 4.63
CA ASN A 44 -25.80 7.73 6.08
C ASN A 44 -24.64 8.63 6.50
N LYS A 45 -24.88 9.58 7.42
CA LYS A 45 -23.83 10.40 8.07
C LYS A 45 -22.88 9.58 8.97
N SER A 46 -23.01 8.25 8.97
CA SER A 46 -22.27 7.35 9.85
C SER A 46 -21.03 6.81 9.13
N PRO A 47 -19.82 7.31 9.44
CA PRO A 47 -18.58 6.89 8.79
C PRO A 47 -18.28 5.39 8.96
N ILE A 48 -18.89 4.73 9.95
CA ILE A 48 -18.73 3.30 10.22
C ILE A 48 -19.20 2.44 9.03
N ILE A 49 -20.33 2.79 8.40
CA ILE A 49 -20.93 1.97 7.35
C ILE A 49 -20.13 2.11 6.04
N SER A 50 -19.69 3.32 5.72
CA SER A 50 -18.82 3.53 4.54
C SER A 50 -17.50 2.79 4.68
N GLU A 51 -16.89 2.81 5.87
CA GLU A 51 -15.66 2.05 6.14
C GLU A 51 -15.87 0.53 6.12
N LEU A 52 -17.03 0.04 6.57
CA LEU A 52 -17.38 -1.37 6.46
C LEU A 52 -17.47 -1.81 4.99
N VAL A 53 -18.17 -1.05 4.16
CA VAL A 53 -18.28 -1.35 2.72
C VAL A 53 -16.90 -1.28 2.05
N TYR A 54 -16.09 -0.28 2.40
CA TYR A 54 -14.73 -0.14 1.89
C TYR A 54 -13.85 -1.34 2.27
N SER A 55 -13.76 -1.68 3.56
CA SER A 55 -12.95 -2.80 4.06
C SER A 55 -13.38 -4.14 3.48
N LEU A 56 -14.70 -4.40 3.40
CA LEU A 56 -15.24 -5.61 2.79
C LEU A 56 -14.89 -5.71 1.30
N SER A 57 -15.00 -4.61 0.55
CA SER A 57 -14.62 -4.55 -0.86
C SER A 57 -13.13 -4.87 -1.06
N LYS A 58 -12.24 -4.35 -0.19
CA LYS A 58 -10.81 -4.63 -0.26
C LYS A 58 -10.45 -6.08 0.13
N ILE A 59 -11.12 -6.66 1.12
CA ILE A 59 -10.95 -8.07 1.45
C ILE A 59 -11.40 -8.97 0.30
N LEU A 60 -12.52 -8.65 -0.35
CA LEU A 60 -12.98 -9.38 -1.53
C LEU A 60 -11.98 -9.28 -2.68
N SER A 61 -11.42 -8.09 -2.90
CA SER A 61 -10.37 -7.88 -3.92
C SER A 61 -9.13 -8.75 -3.64
N LEU A 62 -8.70 -8.81 -2.36
CA LEU A 62 -7.59 -9.67 -1.93
C LEU A 62 -7.89 -11.16 -2.13
N PHE A 63 -9.14 -11.57 -1.91
CA PHE A 63 -9.57 -12.95 -2.14
C PHE A 63 -9.55 -13.31 -3.64
N ASN A 64 -10.00 -12.41 -4.49
CA ASN A 64 -9.97 -12.58 -5.95
C ASN A 64 -8.55 -12.64 -6.49
N ASP A 65 -7.67 -11.75 -6.01
CA ASP A 65 -6.25 -11.79 -6.35
C ASP A 65 -5.61 -13.12 -5.97
N ARG A 66 -5.99 -13.69 -4.81
CA ARG A 66 -5.53 -15.03 -4.40
C ARG A 66 -6.03 -16.12 -5.33
N ILE A 67 -7.31 -16.10 -5.74
CA ILE A 67 -7.86 -17.06 -6.70
C ILE A 67 -7.09 -17.02 -8.03
N ILE A 68 -6.82 -15.81 -8.53
CA ILE A 68 -6.12 -15.62 -9.80
C ILE A 68 -4.68 -16.08 -9.70
N ARG A 69 -4.00 -15.76 -8.59
CA ARG A 69 -2.64 -16.24 -8.34
C ARG A 69 -2.56 -17.76 -8.26
N ASP A 70 -3.51 -18.41 -7.59
CA ASP A 70 -3.58 -19.88 -7.52
C ASP A 70 -3.89 -20.53 -8.87
N ALA A 71 -4.51 -19.80 -9.82
CA ALA A 71 -4.91 -20.34 -11.13
C ALA A 71 -3.89 -20.07 -12.24
N TYR A 72 -3.17 -18.94 -12.18
CA TYR A 72 -2.25 -18.49 -13.22
C TYR A 72 -0.78 -18.48 -12.80
N GLY A 73 -0.48 -18.52 -11.50
CA GLY A 73 0.90 -18.52 -11.01
C GLY A 73 1.59 -19.86 -11.24
N ASP A 74 2.90 -19.81 -11.47
CA ASP A 74 3.75 -21.01 -11.49
C ASP A 74 3.70 -21.73 -10.14
N GLU A 75 3.63 -23.06 -10.17
CA GLU A 75 3.41 -23.98 -9.04
C GLU A 75 4.45 -23.88 -7.88
N THR A 76 5.41 -22.96 -7.94
CA THR A 76 6.54 -22.86 -6.99
C THR A 76 6.35 -21.88 -5.84
N GLN A 77 5.26 -21.12 -5.77
CA GLN A 77 4.96 -20.32 -4.57
C GLN A 77 4.35 -21.20 -3.48
N GLN A 78 5.21 -22.03 -2.88
CA GLN A 78 4.93 -22.80 -1.68
C GLN A 78 4.32 -21.86 -0.63
N TYR A 79 3.16 -22.23 -0.07
CA TYR A 79 2.51 -21.57 1.07
C TYR A 79 3.49 -21.35 2.22
N SER A 80 4.23 -20.24 2.16
CA SER A 80 5.28 -19.94 3.11
C SER A 80 4.70 -19.08 4.23
N LEU A 81 5.20 -19.27 5.44
CA LEU A 81 4.84 -18.43 6.59
C LEU A 81 5.00 -16.93 6.27
N ARG A 82 5.93 -16.58 5.37
CA ARG A 82 6.11 -15.23 4.81
C ARG A 82 4.82 -14.70 4.16
N GLU A 83 4.23 -15.45 3.24
CA GLU A 83 3.00 -15.04 2.57
C GLU A 83 1.81 -14.98 3.51
N GLN A 84 1.72 -15.92 4.45
CA GLN A 84 0.67 -15.89 5.48
C GLN A 84 0.75 -14.61 6.31
N ILE A 85 1.95 -14.25 6.80
CA ILE A 85 2.16 -13.00 7.56
C ILE A 85 1.76 -11.78 6.72
N LYS A 86 2.15 -11.73 5.44
CA LYS A 86 1.75 -10.63 4.55
C LYS A 86 0.25 -10.54 4.35
N THR A 87 -0.43 -11.66 4.12
CA THR A 87 -1.90 -11.68 3.96
C THR A 87 -2.59 -11.16 5.22
N TRP A 88 -2.20 -11.64 6.40
CA TRP A 88 -2.74 -11.15 7.66
C TRP A 88 -2.48 -9.67 7.88
N LEU A 89 -1.27 -9.20 7.56
CA LEU A 89 -0.90 -7.79 7.69
C LEU A 89 -1.72 -6.90 6.74
N THR A 90 -2.02 -7.37 5.52
CA THR A 90 -2.91 -6.66 4.58
C THR A 90 -4.36 -6.60 5.06
N VAL A 91 -4.88 -7.71 5.60
CA VAL A 91 -6.25 -7.75 6.15
C VAL A 91 -6.39 -6.78 7.32
N ILE A 92 -5.39 -6.75 8.21
CA ILE A 92 -5.37 -5.80 9.33
C ILE A 92 -5.31 -4.36 8.82
N HIS A 93 -4.50 -4.07 7.80
CA HIS A 93 -4.44 -2.73 7.21
C HIS A 93 -5.81 -2.29 6.64
N TYR A 94 -6.55 -3.18 5.96
CA TYR A 94 -7.88 -2.84 5.45
C TYR A 94 -8.95 -2.69 6.54
N CYS A 95 -8.84 -3.44 7.65
CA CYS A 95 -9.81 -3.39 8.75
C CYS A 95 -9.53 -2.32 9.80
N GLU A 96 -8.32 -1.73 9.82
CA GLU A 96 -7.85 -0.84 10.89
C GLU A 96 -8.82 0.31 11.17
N VAL A 97 -9.14 1.12 10.16
CA VAL A 97 -10.00 2.30 10.31
C VAL A 97 -11.41 1.90 10.76
N PHE A 98 -11.95 0.81 10.21
CA PHE A 98 -13.25 0.28 10.61
C PHE A 98 -13.27 -0.11 12.11
N VAL A 99 -12.27 -0.86 12.57
CA VAL A 99 -12.15 -1.26 13.97
C VAL A 99 -12.00 -0.03 14.88
N GLU A 100 -11.19 0.95 14.49
CA GLU A 100 -11.01 2.19 15.25
C GLU A 100 -12.31 2.99 15.41
N LEU A 101 -13.12 3.08 14.35
CA LEU A 101 -14.42 3.77 14.40
C LEU A 101 -15.43 3.03 15.28
N VAL A 102 -15.49 1.69 15.17
CA VAL A 102 -16.37 0.85 16.02
C VAL A 102 -15.99 0.98 17.49
N VAL A 103 -14.69 0.93 17.79
CA VAL A 103 -14.18 1.06 19.17
C VAL A 103 -14.41 2.47 19.70
N LYS A 104 -14.20 3.52 18.90
CA LYS A 104 -14.49 4.90 19.29
C LYS A 104 -15.97 5.07 19.68
N ASN A 105 -16.87 4.46 18.92
CA ASN A 105 -18.31 4.54 19.20
C ASN A 105 -18.71 3.79 20.48
N ARG A 106 -18.07 2.64 20.78
CA ARG A 106 -18.47 1.78 21.92
C ARG A 106 -17.72 2.09 23.22
N TRP A 107 -16.44 2.43 23.15
CA TRP A 107 -15.53 2.59 24.29
C TRP A 107 -14.90 3.99 24.38
N GLY A 108 -15.32 4.93 23.53
CA GLY A 108 -14.83 6.31 23.52
C GLY A 108 -13.35 6.42 23.11
N ASP A 109 -12.78 7.60 23.36
CA ASP A 109 -11.41 7.91 22.89
C ASP A 109 -10.34 7.08 23.61
N LYS A 110 -10.52 6.74 24.89
CA LYS A 110 -9.56 5.91 25.62
C LYS A 110 -9.43 4.52 24.99
N GLY A 111 -10.56 3.88 24.68
CA GLY A 111 -10.58 2.58 24.01
C GLY A 111 -10.02 2.64 22.59
N LYS A 112 -10.32 3.72 21.86
CA LYS A 112 -9.76 3.95 20.52
C LYS A 112 -8.23 3.90 20.56
N TRP A 113 -7.61 4.64 21.48
CA TRP A 113 -6.15 4.69 21.61
C TRP A 113 -5.53 3.37 22.10
N THR A 114 -6.21 2.60 22.96
CA THR A 114 -5.68 1.29 23.36
C THR A 114 -5.69 0.28 22.20
N VAL A 115 -6.77 0.20 21.44
CA VAL A 115 -6.87 -0.72 20.29
C VAL A 115 -5.91 -0.30 19.18
N ALA A 116 -5.83 1.00 18.88
CA ALA A 116 -4.83 1.58 17.99
C ALA A 116 -3.40 1.15 18.35
N THR A 117 -3.01 1.25 19.63
CA THR A 117 -1.68 0.83 20.08
C THR A 117 -1.43 -0.67 19.91
N LEU A 118 -2.46 -1.51 20.15
CA LEU A 118 -2.35 -2.96 20.00
C LEU A 118 -2.19 -3.35 18.52
N ILE A 119 -2.98 -2.76 17.63
CA ILE A 119 -2.89 -2.99 16.18
C ILE A 119 -1.50 -2.59 15.68
N GLN A 120 -1.01 -1.42 16.06
CA GLN A 120 0.30 -0.94 15.60
C GLN A 120 1.46 -1.76 16.17
N LEU A 121 1.34 -2.24 17.43
CA LEU A 121 2.30 -3.18 18.01
C LEU A 121 2.33 -4.50 17.22
N PHE A 122 1.17 -5.03 16.86
CA PHE A 122 1.08 -6.26 16.07
C PHE A 122 1.67 -6.08 14.66
N LYS A 123 1.37 -4.97 13.98
CA LYS A 123 1.95 -4.64 12.67
C LYS A 123 3.48 -4.52 12.75
N CYS A 124 3.98 -3.80 13.73
CA CYS A 124 5.42 -3.62 13.94
C CYS A 124 6.12 -4.96 14.24
N SER A 125 5.53 -5.81 15.08
CA SER A 125 6.06 -7.14 15.37
C SER A 125 6.13 -8.02 14.11
N SER A 126 5.05 -8.02 13.33
CA SER A 126 4.98 -8.76 12.05
C SER A 126 6.00 -8.25 11.04
N ALA A 127 6.14 -6.94 10.91
CA ALA A 127 7.14 -6.30 10.05
C ALA A 127 8.58 -6.60 10.51
N PHE A 128 8.83 -6.64 11.83
CA PHE A 128 10.12 -7.02 12.39
C PHE A 128 10.49 -8.48 12.06
N VAL A 129 9.51 -9.39 12.14
CA VAL A 129 9.70 -10.79 11.71
C VAL A 129 10.01 -10.88 10.21
N LEU A 130 9.33 -10.09 9.38
CA LEU A 130 9.62 -10.00 7.93
C LEU A 130 11.03 -9.46 7.66
N LEU A 131 11.47 -8.44 8.38
CA LEU A 131 12.80 -7.87 8.21
C LEU A 131 13.90 -8.85 8.64
N TYR A 132 13.79 -9.46 9.83
CA TYR A 132 14.87 -10.28 10.38
C TYR A 132 14.95 -11.68 9.77
N ARG A 133 13.81 -12.35 9.56
CA ARG A 133 13.78 -13.74 9.06
C ARG A 133 13.86 -13.83 7.55
N TYR A 134 13.32 -12.83 6.86
CA TYR A 134 13.06 -12.90 5.43
C TYR A 134 13.82 -11.86 4.60
N LYS A 135 14.54 -10.93 5.27
CA LYS A 135 15.36 -9.86 4.68
C LYS A 135 14.65 -9.11 3.55
N GLU A 136 13.35 -8.88 3.71
CA GLU A 136 12.59 -8.08 2.73
C GLU A 136 12.86 -6.61 2.95
N ILE A 137 13.42 -5.97 1.93
CA ILE A 137 13.71 -4.55 1.92
C ILE A 137 13.26 -4.03 0.56
N PRO A 138 12.44 -2.97 0.47
CA PRO A 138 11.60 -2.37 1.51
C PRO A 138 10.27 -3.15 1.73
N ILE A 139 9.63 -2.97 2.89
CA ILE A 139 8.32 -3.54 3.19
C ILE A 139 7.23 -2.69 2.53
N GLN A 140 6.60 -3.23 1.49
CA GLN A 140 5.49 -2.58 0.78
C GLN A 140 4.25 -2.38 1.67
N HIS A 141 3.48 -1.33 1.39
CA HIS A 141 2.36 -0.89 2.22
C HIS A 141 1.06 -0.62 1.41
N PRO A 142 0.30 -1.57 0.88
CA PRO A 142 0.02 -2.82 1.55
C PRO A 142 1.12 -3.86 1.31
N PRO A 143 1.36 -4.75 2.27
CA PRO A 143 2.33 -5.85 2.18
C PRO A 143 2.16 -6.76 0.96
N ILE A 144 0.96 -6.79 0.38
CA ILE A 144 0.67 -7.42 -0.90
C ILE A 144 0.22 -6.31 -1.84
N PRO A 145 0.99 -5.99 -2.90
CA PRO A 145 0.56 -5.03 -3.89
C PRO A 145 -0.66 -5.59 -4.63
N ALA A 146 -1.58 -4.70 -5.03
CA ALA A 146 -2.71 -5.10 -5.87
C ALA A 146 -2.18 -5.80 -7.12
N LEU A 147 -2.72 -6.99 -7.41
CA LEU A 147 -2.22 -7.82 -8.48
C LEU A 147 -2.43 -7.10 -9.81
N GLN A 148 -1.35 -6.83 -10.54
CA GLN A 148 -1.45 -6.27 -11.90
C GLN A 148 -1.83 -7.41 -12.85
N ARG A 149 -3.11 -7.79 -12.84
CA ARG A 149 -3.67 -8.92 -13.59
C ARG A 149 -3.30 -8.90 -15.08
N LYS A 150 -3.24 -7.70 -15.68
CA LYS A 150 -2.78 -7.51 -17.06
C LYS A 150 -1.35 -8.01 -17.30
N LYS A 151 -0.41 -7.74 -16.39
CA LYS A 151 0.99 -8.19 -16.52
C LYS A 151 1.15 -9.70 -16.40
N ILE A 152 0.25 -10.39 -15.67
CA ILE A 152 0.31 -11.84 -15.52
C ILE A 152 -0.27 -12.53 -16.75
N THR A 153 -1.36 -11.98 -17.31
CA THR A 153 -1.93 -12.46 -18.56
C THR A 153 -0.96 -12.24 -19.73
N GLU A 154 -0.39 -11.02 -19.85
CA GLU A 154 0.58 -10.67 -20.90
C GLU A 154 1.96 -11.32 -20.68
N GLY A 155 2.37 -11.52 -19.43
CA GLY A 155 3.65 -12.16 -19.09
C GLY A 155 3.71 -13.62 -19.55
N LYS A 156 2.58 -14.33 -19.58
CA LYS A 156 2.50 -15.70 -20.10
C LYS A 156 2.64 -15.75 -21.64
N ASP A 157 2.20 -14.69 -22.32
CA ASP A 157 2.44 -14.53 -23.76
C ASP A 157 3.92 -14.17 -24.04
N ALA A 158 4.58 -13.45 -23.12
CA ALA A 158 6.00 -13.10 -23.21
C ALA A 158 6.96 -14.22 -22.74
N ASP A 159 6.55 -15.14 -21.86
CA ASP A 159 7.36 -16.32 -21.51
C ASP A 159 7.43 -17.33 -22.67
N ALA A 160 6.47 -17.28 -23.61
CA ALA A 160 6.61 -17.91 -24.91
C ALA A 160 7.75 -17.28 -25.75
N ASP A 161 8.14 -16.03 -25.47
CA ASP A 161 9.31 -15.34 -26.01
C ASP A 161 10.60 -15.60 -25.20
N SER A 162 10.65 -16.57 -24.27
CA SER A 162 11.90 -17.00 -23.61
C SER A 162 13.01 -17.43 -24.59
N ASN A 163 12.67 -17.66 -25.87
CA ASN A 163 13.59 -17.76 -26.99
C ASN A 163 14.32 -16.46 -27.37
N ALA A 164 14.02 -15.32 -26.74
CA ALA A 164 14.57 -13.99 -27.03
C ALA A 164 16.04 -13.79 -26.64
N PHE A 165 16.62 -14.67 -25.83
CA PHE A 165 17.98 -14.51 -25.32
C PHE A 165 18.81 -15.79 -25.53
N PHE A 166 20.13 -15.63 -25.67
CA PHE A 166 21.05 -16.77 -25.67
C PHE A 166 22.36 -16.41 -24.98
N THR A 167 23.00 -17.42 -24.39
CA THR A 167 24.30 -17.29 -23.74
C THR A 167 25.40 -17.72 -24.71
N LEU A 168 26.45 -16.90 -24.82
CA LEU A 168 27.63 -17.24 -25.60
C LEU A 168 28.43 -18.34 -24.89
N LYS A 169 28.58 -19.50 -25.53
CA LYS A 169 29.24 -20.69 -24.93
C LYS A 169 30.67 -20.43 -24.40
N ARG A 170 31.40 -19.49 -25.00
CA ARG A 170 32.82 -19.21 -24.66
C ARG A 170 32.99 -18.09 -23.64
N SER A 171 32.14 -17.06 -23.68
CA SER A 171 32.27 -15.88 -22.82
C SER A 171 31.26 -15.85 -21.68
N GLY A 172 30.27 -16.76 -21.67
CA GLY A 172 29.16 -16.75 -20.71
C GLY A 172 28.23 -15.53 -20.83
N ARG A 173 28.52 -14.60 -21.76
CA ARG A 173 27.77 -13.35 -21.88
C ARG A 173 26.39 -13.62 -22.50
N VAL A 174 25.35 -13.12 -21.84
CA VAL A 174 23.97 -13.18 -22.32
C VAL A 174 23.77 -12.10 -23.40
N VAL A 175 23.20 -12.47 -24.53
CA VAL A 175 22.92 -11.58 -25.67
C VAL A 175 21.45 -11.73 -26.08
N ARG A 176 20.82 -10.61 -26.49
CA ARG A 176 19.46 -10.59 -27.05
C ARG A 176 19.48 -11.10 -28.50
N ARG A 177 18.52 -11.94 -28.88
CA ARG A 177 18.23 -12.32 -30.27
C ARG A 177 17.52 -11.17 -30.99
N VAL A 178 17.57 -11.19 -32.31
CA VAL A 178 16.90 -10.18 -33.15
C VAL A 178 15.39 -10.30 -33.05
N ASP A 179 14.87 -11.53 -33.02
CA ASP A 179 13.43 -11.82 -32.97
C ASP A 179 12.78 -11.43 -31.64
N GLY A 180 13.55 -11.42 -30.54
CA GLY A 180 13.11 -11.02 -29.21
C GLY A 180 13.45 -9.58 -28.83
N ALA A 181 13.80 -8.75 -29.82
CA ALA A 181 14.13 -7.35 -29.55
C ALA A 181 12.83 -6.54 -29.32
N PRO A 182 12.78 -5.68 -28.29
CA PRO A 182 11.67 -4.75 -28.14
C PRO A 182 11.59 -3.82 -29.37
N PRO A 183 10.39 -3.28 -29.68
CA PRO A 183 10.21 -2.34 -30.78
C PRO A 183 11.18 -1.17 -30.63
N ILE A 184 11.62 -0.60 -31.77
CA ILE A 184 12.70 0.41 -31.85
C ILE A 184 12.50 1.57 -30.86
N ALA A 185 11.25 1.96 -30.59
CA ALA A 185 10.91 3.04 -29.66
C ALA A 185 11.23 2.73 -28.18
N LEU A 186 11.31 1.45 -27.78
CA LEU A 186 11.58 0.99 -26.42
C LEU A 186 12.98 0.37 -26.28
N ARG A 187 13.85 0.57 -27.28
CA ARG A 187 15.15 -0.09 -27.33
C ARG A 187 16.21 0.70 -26.56
N ASP A 188 16.54 0.20 -25.37
CA ASP A 188 17.70 0.69 -24.64
C ASP A 188 18.98 -0.01 -25.14
N TRP A 189 19.96 0.80 -25.57
CA TRP A 189 21.29 0.34 -26.02
C TRP A 189 22.25 0.02 -24.86
N GLN A 190 21.73 -0.05 -23.63
CA GLN A 190 22.52 -0.39 -22.47
C GLN A 190 22.84 -1.89 -22.45
N PRO A 191 24.07 -2.27 -22.04
CA PRO A 191 24.41 -3.67 -21.87
C PRO A 191 23.50 -4.32 -20.82
N LEU A 192 23.14 -5.59 -21.05
CA LEU A 192 22.39 -6.38 -20.08
C LEU A 192 23.16 -6.43 -18.76
N LYS A 193 22.55 -5.86 -17.71
CA LYS A 193 23.08 -5.94 -16.35
C LYS A 193 22.71 -7.31 -15.80
N ILE A 194 23.63 -8.27 -15.93
CA ILE A 194 23.57 -9.51 -15.15
C ILE A 194 23.86 -9.08 -13.70
N LYS A 195 22.97 -9.45 -12.78
CA LYS A 195 23.12 -9.12 -11.36
C LYS A 195 24.34 -9.86 -10.79
N ASP A 196 25.51 -9.21 -10.83
CA ASP A 196 26.69 -9.65 -10.08
C ASP A 196 26.51 -9.25 -8.60
N GLU A 197 25.92 -10.14 -7.80
CA GLU A 197 25.35 -9.81 -6.48
C GLU A 197 26.26 -10.05 -5.25
N MET A 198 27.53 -10.45 -5.36
CA MET A 198 28.15 -11.17 -4.22
C MET A 198 29.11 -10.44 -3.26
N ILE A 199 29.60 -9.20 -3.49
CA ILE A 199 30.71 -8.68 -2.63
C ILE A 199 30.50 -7.27 -2.05
N SER A 200 29.77 -6.35 -2.70
CA SER A 200 29.46 -5.01 -2.14
C SER A 200 28.25 -4.99 -1.18
N SER A 201 27.50 -6.09 -1.10
CA SER A 201 26.15 -6.11 -0.50
C SER A 201 26.14 -5.99 1.02
N ASN A 202 27.12 -6.57 1.75
CA ASN A 202 26.99 -6.73 3.20
C ASN A 202 27.00 -5.42 4.02
N ILE A 203 27.71 -4.38 3.58
CA ILE A 203 27.74 -3.08 4.30
C ILE A 203 26.51 -2.25 3.90
N GLU A 204 26.13 -2.27 2.63
CA GLU A 204 24.94 -1.59 2.11
C GLU A 204 23.65 -2.19 2.67
N GLU A 205 23.58 -3.51 2.80
CA GLU A 205 22.48 -4.25 3.45
C GLU A 205 22.27 -3.80 4.89
N LYS A 206 23.33 -3.60 5.68
CA LYS A 206 23.21 -3.17 7.08
C LYS A 206 22.62 -1.76 7.20
N ASN A 207 23.06 -0.82 6.35
CA ASN A 207 22.52 0.54 6.35
C ASN A 207 21.04 0.57 5.91
N LEU A 208 20.68 -0.25 4.92
CA LEU A 208 19.30 -0.42 4.46
C LEU A 208 18.41 -1.07 5.54
N LEU A 209 18.91 -2.09 6.23
CA LEU A 209 18.22 -2.71 7.36
C LEU A 209 17.97 -1.71 8.50
N GLN A 210 18.94 -0.85 8.80
CA GLN A 210 18.77 0.22 9.78
C GLN A 210 17.72 1.25 9.32
N ALA A 211 17.76 1.66 8.05
CA ALA A 211 16.79 2.58 7.48
C ALA A 211 15.36 2.03 7.59
N GLU A 212 15.19 0.73 7.34
CA GLU A 212 13.89 0.06 7.43
C GLU A 212 13.44 -0.17 8.88
N LEU A 213 14.37 -0.51 9.78
CA LEU A 213 14.06 -0.62 11.21
C LEU A 213 13.55 0.71 11.79
N ILE A 214 14.16 1.83 11.42
CA ILE A 214 13.70 3.18 11.83
C ILE A 214 12.28 3.43 11.31
N HIS A 215 12.00 3.03 10.08
CA HIS A 215 10.68 3.20 9.48
C HIS A 215 9.61 2.34 10.16
N ILE A 216 9.92 1.07 10.44
CA ILE A 216 9.02 0.12 11.12
C ILE A 216 8.71 0.58 12.55
N LEU A 217 9.70 1.12 13.28
CA LEU A 217 9.53 1.54 14.67
C LEU A 217 8.76 2.87 14.81
N LYS A 218 8.69 3.67 13.75
CA LYS A 218 8.07 5.00 13.76
C LYS A 218 6.66 5.03 14.39
N PRO A 219 5.69 4.17 14.03
CA PRO A 219 4.35 4.24 14.59
C PRO A 219 4.34 4.03 16.11
N ILE A 220 5.16 3.11 16.62
CA ILE A 220 5.28 2.85 18.06
C ILE A 220 5.94 4.04 18.77
N VAL A 221 7.07 4.53 18.25
CA VAL A 221 7.77 5.68 18.84
C VAL A 221 6.86 6.92 18.84
N HIS A 222 6.11 7.11 17.77
CA HIS A 222 5.13 8.19 17.69
C HIS A 222 4.02 8.03 18.75
N LEU A 223 3.42 6.85 18.89
CA LEU A 223 2.40 6.58 19.91
C LEU A 223 2.94 6.75 21.34
N ALA A 224 4.17 6.32 21.60
CA ALA A 224 4.85 6.54 22.87
C ALA A 224 5.06 8.05 23.13
N SER A 225 5.54 8.79 22.13
CA SER A 225 5.71 10.25 22.21
C SER A 225 4.38 10.97 22.43
N MET A 226 3.30 10.47 21.84
CA MET A 226 1.96 10.99 22.01
C MET A 226 1.43 10.76 23.43
N ARG A 227 1.78 9.62 24.06
CA ARG A 227 1.41 9.32 25.45
C ARG A 227 2.17 10.18 26.46
N ILE A 228 3.42 10.53 26.17
CA ILE A 228 4.28 11.32 27.08
C ILE A 228 4.05 12.83 26.91
N PHE A 229 4.04 13.33 25.67
CA PHE A 229 3.99 14.77 25.37
C PHE A 229 2.57 15.28 25.06
N GLY A 230 1.60 14.38 24.88
CA GLY A 230 0.22 14.70 24.55
C GLY A 230 -0.04 14.83 23.03
N SER A 231 -1.30 14.65 22.65
CA SER A 231 -1.78 14.58 21.26
C SER A 231 -1.71 15.87 20.46
N LYS A 232 -1.52 17.02 21.13
CA LYS A 232 -1.46 18.35 20.50
C LYS A 232 -0.06 18.97 20.51
N SER A 233 0.92 18.26 21.07
CA SER A 233 2.28 18.80 21.19
C SER A 233 3.03 18.74 19.85
N TRP A 234 3.86 19.75 19.59
CA TRP A 234 4.78 19.76 18.46
C TRP A 234 5.92 18.75 18.61
N LYS A 235 6.24 18.35 19.86
CA LYS A 235 7.34 17.41 20.14
C LYS A 235 7.10 16.04 19.48
N GLN A 236 5.91 15.45 19.69
CA GLN A 236 5.54 14.17 19.06
C GLN A 236 5.51 14.24 17.52
N TRP A 237 5.17 15.41 16.96
CA TRP A 237 5.09 15.63 15.52
C TRP A 237 6.48 15.72 14.90
N LEU A 238 7.39 16.47 15.53
CA LEU A 238 8.79 16.59 15.12
C LEU A 238 9.56 15.27 15.28
N ILE A 239 9.31 14.50 16.34
CA ILE A 239 9.96 13.19 16.53
C ILE A 239 9.62 12.25 15.38
N ALA A 240 8.34 12.11 15.03
CA ALA A 240 7.94 11.22 13.94
C ALA A 240 8.41 11.71 12.56
N LEU A 241 8.41 13.01 12.31
CA LEU A 241 8.99 13.59 11.08
C LEU A 241 10.50 13.33 11.02
N GLY A 242 11.20 13.51 12.14
CA GLY A 242 12.64 13.28 12.26
C GLY A 242 13.02 11.84 11.94
N LEU A 243 12.23 10.85 12.39
CA LEU A 243 12.43 9.44 12.05
C LEU A 243 12.26 9.18 10.54
N ASP A 244 11.25 9.78 9.89
CA ASP A 244 11.07 9.65 8.44
C ASP A 244 12.25 10.26 7.68
N VAL A 245 12.65 11.48 8.02
CA VAL A 245 13.79 12.15 7.37
C VAL A 245 15.09 11.38 7.59
N ALA A 246 15.30 10.82 8.78
CA ALA A 246 16.44 9.97 9.07
C ALA A 246 16.44 8.70 8.20
N SER A 247 15.30 8.00 8.10
CA SER A 247 15.13 6.82 7.24
C SER A 247 15.39 7.17 5.77
N PHE A 248 14.83 8.27 5.26
CA PHE A 248 15.04 8.68 3.86
C PHE A 248 16.46 9.12 3.57
N ARG A 249 17.14 9.77 4.53
CA ARG A 249 18.54 10.14 4.35
C ARG A 249 19.41 8.89 4.16
N LEU A 250 19.14 7.82 4.89
CA LEU A 250 19.81 6.54 4.72
C LEU A 250 19.46 5.87 3.37
N TYR A 251 18.18 5.88 2.98
CA TYR A 251 17.73 5.37 1.68
C TYR A 251 18.31 6.15 0.49
N SER A 252 18.41 7.48 0.60
CA SER A 252 18.90 8.35 -0.47
C SER A 252 20.35 8.06 -0.87
N ARG A 253 21.17 7.58 0.08
CA ARG A 253 22.56 7.18 -0.18
C ARG A 253 22.69 5.90 -1.00
N HIS A 254 21.66 5.05 -1.00
CA HIS A 254 21.68 3.74 -1.64
C HIS A 254 20.66 3.64 -2.78
N MET A 255 20.09 4.77 -3.21
CA MET A 255 19.01 4.80 -4.20
C MET A 255 19.43 4.16 -5.53
N ASP A 256 20.71 4.30 -5.90
CA ASP A 256 21.23 3.84 -7.19
C ASP A 256 21.24 2.31 -7.33
N ASN A 257 21.36 1.59 -6.22
CA ASN A 257 21.42 0.13 -6.18
C ASN A 257 20.05 -0.54 -6.06
N LEU A 258 18.97 0.24 -5.92
CA LEU A 258 17.62 -0.27 -5.72
C LEU A 258 16.90 -0.56 -7.05
N SER A 259 16.13 -1.65 -7.04
CA SER A 259 15.23 -2.03 -8.13
C SER A 259 14.14 -0.97 -8.37
N TYR A 260 13.58 -0.95 -9.57
CA TYR A 260 12.51 -0.02 -9.95
C TYR A 260 11.32 -0.07 -8.97
N ASP A 261 10.86 -1.27 -8.59
CA ASP A 261 9.73 -1.42 -7.67
C ASP A 261 10.05 -0.89 -6.26
N GLN A 262 11.29 -1.05 -5.80
CA GLN A 262 11.74 -0.53 -4.52
C GLN A 262 11.80 1.01 -4.52
N ARG A 263 12.25 1.60 -5.64
CA ARG A 263 12.27 3.06 -5.84
C ARG A 263 10.85 3.63 -5.89
N LEU A 264 9.92 2.94 -6.55
CA LEU A 264 8.51 3.32 -6.58
C LEU A 264 7.97 3.38 -5.15
N GLU A 265 8.27 2.38 -4.34
CA GLU A 265 7.84 2.35 -2.95
C GLU A 265 8.40 3.52 -2.13
N ILE A 266 9.70 3.80 -2.24
CA ILE A 266 10.32 4.96 -1.58
C ILE A 266 9.69 6.27 -2.04
N SER A 267 9.40 6.40 -3.34
CA SER A 267 8.72 7.58 -3.88
C SER A 267 7.35 7.78 -3.25
N ARG A 268 6.62 6.69 -3.01
CA ARG A 268 5.32 6.73 -2.34
C ARG A 268 5.44 7.14 -0.88
N ARG A 269 6.45 6.63 -0.17
CA ARG A 269 6.76 7.05 1.21
C ARG A 269 7.13 8.54 1.26
N LYS A 270 7.82 9.08 0.24
CA LYS A 270 8.11 10.52 0.12
C LYS A 270 6.85 11.36 -0.11
N LEU A 271 5.93 10.94 -0.99
CA LEU A 271 4.62 11.60 -1.13
C LEU A 271 3.86 11.60 0.20
N GLY A 272 4.05 10.56 0.98
CA GLY A 272 3.65 10.47 2.37
C GLY A 272 4.07 11.61 3.28
N LEU A 273 5.29 12.12 3.13
CA LEU A 273 5.76 13.26 3.92
C LEU A 273 5.00 14.54 3.60
N VAL A 274 4.55 14.70 2.36
CA VAL A 274 3.70 15.83 1.99
C VAL A 274 2.36 15.72 2.70
N LEU A 275 1.77 14.51 2.70
CA LEU A 275 0.53 14.22 3.43
C LEU A 275 0.71 14.36 4.95
N TYR A 276 1.92 14.20 5.49
CA TYR A 276 2.22 14.41 6.91
C TYR A 276 1.97 15.85 7.38
N LEU A 277 2.01 16.84 6.48
CA LEU A 277 1.67 18.24 6.78
C LEU A 277 0.18 18.44 7.11
N LEU A 278 -0.68 17.49 6.73
CA LEU A 278 -2.11 17.48 7.06
C LEU A 278 -2.39 16.93 8.48
N ARG A 279 -1.34 16.63 9.24
CA ARG A 279 -1.45 16.13 10.60
C ARG A 279 -1.47 17.26 11.63
N SER A 280 -2.26 17.10 12.68
CA SER A 280 -2.18 17.94 13.89
C SER A 280 -0.82 17.76 14.59
N PRO A 281 -0.14 18.83 15.05
CA PRO A 281 -0.63 20.21 15.22
C PRO A 281 -0.49 21.12 14.00
N MET A 282 0.35 20.76 13.01
CA MET A 282 0.63 21.60 11.85
C MET A 282 -0.65 21.96 11.06
N TYR A 283 -1.53 20.98 10.87
CA TYR A 283 -2.82 21.19 10.23
C TYR A 283 -3.68 22.23 10.92
N ASN A 284 -3.88 22.08 12.24
CA ASN A 284 -4.75 22.97 13.01
C ASN A 284 -4.16 24.39 13.14
N GLY A 285 -2.83 24.53 13.10
CA GLY A 285 -2.17 25.84 13.19
C GLY A 285 -2.11 26.59 11.87
N TYR A 286 -1.65 25.93 10.81
CA TYR A 286 -1.28 26.59 9.55
C TYR A 286 -1.96 25.95 8.33
N SER A 287 -1.84 24.63 8.15
CA SER A 287 -2.23 24.00 6.87
C SER A 287 -3.73 24.12 6.59
N LYS A 288 -4.59 24.08 7.62
CA LYS A 288 -6.04 24.19 7.46
C LYS A 288 -6.44 25.51 6.80
N ASN A 289 -6.00 26.64 7.36
CA ASN A 289 -6.35 27.96 6.85
C ASN A 289 -5.78 28.19 5.45
N MET A 290 -4.56 27.69 5.19
CA MET A 290 -3.96 27.79 3.86
C MET A 290 -4.77 27.02 2.83
N LEU A 291 -5.14 25.76 3.14
CA LEU A 291 -5.95 24.93 2.25
C LEU A 291 -7.32 25.54 2.03
N GLU A 292 -8.03 25.94 3.08
CA GLU A 292 -9.33 26.59 2.96
C GLU A 292 -9.24 27.87 2.11
N SER A 293 -8.19 28.69 2.29
CA SER A 293 -7.98 29.90 1.47
C SER A 293 -7.69 29.58 0.01
N VAL A 294 -6.86 28.57 -0.27
CA VAL A 294 -6.56 28.14 -1.64
C VAL A 294 -7.79 27.54 -2.30
N LEU A 295 -8.54 26.67 -1.61
CA LEU A 295 -9.74 26.04 -2.16
C LEU A 295 -10.85 27.06 -2.39
N THR A 296 -11.08 28.00 -1.47
CA THR A 296 -12.07 29.08 -1.67
C THR A 296 -11.64 30.04 -2.78
N SER A 297 -10.37 30.43 -2.84
CA SER A 297 -9.84 31.25 -3.95
C SER A 297 -9.99 30.55 -5.30
N THR A 298 -9.68 29.26 -5.38
CA THR A 298 -9.81 28.47 -6.61
C THR A 298 -11.29 28.28 -7.00
N SER A 299 -12.16 28.03 -6.01
CA SER A 299 -13.60 27.94 -6.19
C SER A 299 -14.21 29.24 -6.74
N ASN A 300 -13.71 30.39 -6.29
CA ASN A 300 -14.21 31.69 -6.71
C ASN A 300 -13.65 32.12 -8.07
N ASN A 301 -12.42 31.73 -8.40
CA ASN A 301 -11.78 32.07 -9.68
C ASN A 301 -12.27 31.21 -10.85
N ILE A 302 -12.71 29.98 -10.61
CA ILE A 302 -13.11 29.03 -11.66
C ILE A 302 -14.53 28.52 -11.38
N PRO A 303 -15.55 28.92 -12.17
CA PRO A 303 -16.96 28.63 -11.86
C PRO A 303 -17.30 27.13 -11.80
N MET A 304 -16.62 26.29 -12.57
CA MET A 304 -16.81 24.84 -12.54
C MET A 304 -16.12 24.16 -11.34
N MET A 305 -15.05 24.78 -10.80
CA MET A 305 -14.29 24.21 -9.69
C MET A 305 -15.08 24.25 -8.38
N SER A 306 -16.07 25.15 -8.27
CA SER A 306 -16.96 25.23 -7.10
C SER A 306 -17.69 23.91 -6.79
N PHE A 307 -18.02 23.11 -7.79
CA PHE A 307 -18.67 21.81 -7.60
C PHE A 307 -17.74 20.78 -6.93
N ILE A 308 -16.43 20.93 -7.10
CA ILE A 308 -15.41 20.01 -6.59
C ILE A 308 -14.87 20.53 -5.24
N CYS A 309 -14.52 21.81 -5.17
CA CYS A 309 -13.96 22.43 -3.97
C CYS A 309 -14.94 22.46 -2.80
N GLY A 310 -16.24 22.71 -3.05
CA GLY A 310 -17.26 22.77 -2.00
C GLY A 310 -17.33 21.51 -1.13
N PRO A 311 -17.54 20.31 -1.73
CA PRO A 311 -17.50 19.05 -0.99
C PRO A 311 -16.15 18.81 -0.30
N ILE A 312 -15.02 19.10 -0.97
CA ILE A 312 -13.69 18.86 -0.38
C ILE A 312 -13.51 19.68 0.91
N ILE A 313 -13.87 20.97 0.92
CA ILE A 313 -13.77 21.82 2.11
C ILE A 313 -14.61 21.24 3.26
N GLN A 314 -15.84 20.83 2.98
CA GLN A 314 -16.75 20.30 3.99
C GLN A 314 -16.23 18.98 4.59
N TYR A 315 -15.68 18.11 3.76
CA TYR A 315 -15.18 16.82 4.21
C TYR A 315 -13.76 16.89 4.77
N LEU A 316 -12.94 17.89 4.46
CA LEU A 316 -11.51 17.94 4.82
C LEU A 316 -11.28 17.73 6.31
N SER A 317 -12.07 18.41 7.17
CA SER A 317 -11.98 18.24 8.62
C SER A 317 -12.36 16.81 9.05
N HIS A 318 -13.33 16.20 8.38
CA HIS A 318 -13.76 14.83 8.65
C HIS A 318 -12.69 13.80 8.24
N TRP A 319 -12.09 13.97 7.05
CA TRP A 319 -10.96 13.14 6.60
C TRP A 319 -9.78 13.27 7.55
N GLN A 320 -9.49 14.48 8.04
CA GLN A 320 -8.39 14.73 8.96
C GLN A 320 -8.56 13.97 10.28
N ASP A 321 -9.76 13.98 10.86
CA ASP A 321 -10.08 13.29 12.12
C ASP A 321 -10.07 11.76 12.00
N ILE A 322 -10.41 11.22 10.82
CA ILE A 322 -10.51 9.78 10.59
C ILE A 322 -9.19 9.17 10.11
N TYR A 323 -8.52 9.76 9.12
CA TYR A 323 -7.38 9.10 8.44
C TYR A 323 -6.01 9.69 8.78
N PHE A 324 -5.93 10.98 9.11
CA PHE A 324 -4.64 11.66 9.28
C PHE A 324 -4.18 11.73 10.74
N TYR A 325 -5.04 11.37 11.70
CA TYR A 325 -4.70 11.44 13.11
C TYR A 325 -3.71 10.34 13.55
N MET A 326 -3.77 9.16 12.92
CA MET A 326 -2.84 8.03 13.06
C MET A 326 -2.40 7.63 11.66
N TRP A 327 -1.29 8.14 11.14
CA TRP A 327 -0.98 7.73 9.78
C TRP A 327 -0.54 6.27 9.73
N ALA A 328 -1.17 5.57 8.78
CA ALA A 328 -0.89 4.24 8.30
C ALA A 328 0.61 4.01 8.08
N SER A 329 1.09 2.95 8.73
CA SER A 329 2.05 2.06 8.09
C SER A 329 1.35 1.40 6.90
#